data_AF-D1BT42-F1
#
_entry.id   AF-D1BT42-F1
#
_cell.length_a   1.000
_cell.length_b   1.000
_cell.length_c   1.000
_cell.angle_alpha   90.00
_cell.angle_beta   90.00
_cell.angle_gamma   90.00
#
_symmetry.space_group_name_H-M   'P 1'
#
loop_
_entity.id
_entity.type
_entity.pdbx_description
1 polymer ?
#
loop_
_entity_poly.entity_id
_entity_poly.type
_entity_poly.pdbx_seq_one_letter_code
_entity_poly.pdbx_strand_id
1 'polypeptide(L)'
;MRGRQTAGASALVFVALMLAGCDGANDAQLEPTGEVTQADAPENDVAQDAAACAAVSDVMTIVENAGIALREGRMAPQEQQGWYAVATRALDRIPSSGDGAVSQGIADLKEAAPAVGAGTAAEPVGIRSDAWNDALSTLSEPCLAVDAELAISMFTGG
;
A
#
# COMPACT_ATOMS: atom_id res chain seq x y z
N MET A 1 29.62 10.41 -42.04
CA MET A 1 30.03 9.19 -42.79
C MET A 1 30.00 8.00 -41.85
N ARG A 2 29.27 6.94 -42.23
CA ARG A 2 29.40 5.50 -41.89
C ARG A 2 29.60 5.14 -40.41
N GLY A 3 28.63 4.53 -39.73
CA GLY A 3 28.19 3.12 -39.86
C GLY A 3 28.59 2.39 -38.56
N ARG A 4 27.89 1.42 -37.99
CA ARG A 4 27.16 0.28 -38.58
C ARG A 4 26.11 -0.23 -37.57
N GLN A 5 24.99 -0.70 -38.11
CA GLN A 5 24.05 -1.60 -37.43
C GLN A 5 24.64 -3.02 -37.43
N THR A 6 24.35 -3.82 -36.40
CA THR A 6 24.36 -5.28 -36.48
C THR A 6 23.16 -5.85 -35.74
N ALA A 7 22.34 -6.57 -36.48
CA ALA A 7 21.28 -7.45 -36.03
C ALA A 7 21.84 -8.72 -35.38
N GLY A 8 21.07 -9.31 -34.46
CA GLY A 8 21.24 -10.68 -33.99
C GLY A 8 19.86 -11.29 -33.75
N ALA A 9 19.53 -12.32 -34.50
CA ALA A 9 18.27 -13.07 -34.44
C ALA A 9 18.54 -14.52 -33.95
N SER A 10 17.46 -15.18 -33.52
CA SER A 10 17.29 -16.63 -33.28
C SER A 10 17.78 -17.13 -31.89
N ALA A 11 17.08 -18.02 -31.17
CA ALA A 11 16.18 -19.10 -31.59
C ALA A 11 15.12 -19.50 -30.53
N LEU A 12 14.04 -20.10 -31.03
CA LEU A 12 12.98 -20.82 -30.31
C LEU A 12 13.49 -22.10 -29.63
N VAL A 13 12.92 -22.44 -28.46
CA VAL A 13 12.75 -23.83 -28.02
C VAL A 13 11.33 -24.02 -27.46
N PHE A 14 10.57 -24.86 -28.13
CA PHE A 14 9.33 -25.48 -27.65
C PHE A 14 9.68 -26.63 -26.70
N VAL A 15 9.03 -26.70 -25.54
CA VAL A 15 8.81 -27.97 -24.84
C VAL A 15 7.34 -28.04 -24.43
N ALA A 16 6.60 -28.89 -25.13
CA ALA A 16 5.30 -29.39 -24.70
C ALA A 16 5.54 -30.66 -23.88
N LEU A 17 4.91 -30.76 -22.71
CA LEU A 17 4.75 -32.01 -21.95
C LEU A 17 3.27 -32.18 -21.63
N MET A 18 2.65 -33.09 -22.39
CA MET A 18 1.37 -33.72 -22.09
C MET A 18 1.62 -34.81 -21.03
N LEU A 19 0.81 -34.83 -19.97
CA LEU A 19 0.50 -36.06 -19.25
C LEU A 19 -1.01 -36.19 -19.12
N ALA A 20 -1.52 -37.21 -19.84
CA ALA A 20 -2.85 -37.75 -19.72
C ALA A 20 -2.95 -38.63 -18.46
N GLY A 21 -4.12 -38.62 -17.83
CA GLY A 21 -4.47 -39.53 -16.74
C GLY A 21 -5.97 -39.53 -16.52
N CYS A 22 -6.69 -40.30 -17.34
CA CYS A 22 -8.09 -40.66 -17.17
C CYS A 22 -8.12 -42.18 -17.00
N ASP A 23 -8.59 -42.68 -15.85
CA ASP A 23 -9.53 -43.83 -15.77
C ASP A 23 -9.88 -44.15 -14.30
N GLY A 24 -11.15 -44.52 -14.05
CA GLY A 24 -11.60 -45.07 -12.77
C GLY A 24 -12.96 -44.56 -12.29
N ALA A 25 -14.05 -45.12 -12.82
CA ALA A 25 -15.40 -44.99 -12.26
C ALA A 25 -15.60 -45.94 -11.05
N ASN A 26 -16.06 -45.44 -9.89
CA ASN A 26 -17.28 -45.88 -9.20
C ASN A 26 -17.48 -45.16 -7.84
N ASP A 27 -18.74 -44.78 -7.62
CA ASP A 27 -19.45 -44.33 -6.41
C ASP A 27 -18.70 -44.24 -5.06
N ALA A 28 -18.55 -43.00 -4.59
CA ALA A 28 -18.91 -42.61 -3.22
C ALA A 28 -19.16 -41.11 -3.20
N GLN A 29 -20.42 -40.69 -3.37
CA GLN A 29 -20.84 -39.33 -3.10
C GLN A 29 -20.83 -39.10 -1.58
N LEU A 30 -19.65 -38.76 -1.06
CA LEU A 30 -19.51 -38.02 0.18
C LEU A 30 -19.53 -36.55 -0.20
N GLU A 31 -20.56 -35.83 0.24
CA GLU A 31 -20.60 -34.38 0.11
C GLU A 31 -19.34 -33.81 0.77
N PRO A 32 -18.48 -33.07 0.04
CA PRO A 32 -17.47 -32.28 0.70
C PRO A 32 -18.22 -31.19 1.44
N THR A 33 -18.15 -31.20 2.77
CA THR A 33 -18.37 -30.00 3.57
C THR A 33 -17.61 -28.88 2.88
N GLY A 34 -18.33 -27.91 2.32
CA GLY A 34 -17.78 -26.83 1.52
C GLY A 34 -16.73 -26.07 2.32
N GLU A 35 -15.48 -26.46 2.16
CA GLU A 35 -14.35 -25.59 2.41
C GLU A 35 -14.49 -24.49 1.37
N VAL A 36 -14.84 -23.29 1.84
CA VAL A 36 -14.83 -22.09 1.01
C VAL A 36 -13.41 -21.99 0.50
N THR A 37 -13.19 -22.37 -0.76
CA THR A 37 -11.96 -22.05 -1.47
C THR A 37 -11.94 -20.53 -1.55
N GLN A 38 -11.28 -19.89 -0.58
CA GLN A 38 -10.92 -18.49 -0.67
C GLN A 38 -10.06 -18.41 -1.93
N ALA A 39 -10.60 -17.78 -2.97
CA ALA A 39 -9.84 -17.55 -4.18
C ALA A 39 -8.61 -16.73 -3.75
N ASP A 40 -7.42 -17.29 -3.94
CA ASP A 40 -6.19 -16.56 -3.71
C ASP A 40 -6.27 -15.26 -4.51
N ALA A 41 -6.15 -14.13 -3.83
CA ALA A 41 -5.94 -12.87 -4.51
C ALA A 41 -4.71 -13.04 -5.43
N PRO A 42 -4.73 -12.47 -6.65
CA PRO A 42 -3.55 -12.48 -7.51
C PRO A 42 -2.32 -12.03 -6.71
N GLU A 43 -1.21 -12.74 -6.81
CA GLU A 43 0.04 -12.42 -6.08
C GLU A 43 0.47 -10.94 -6.27
N ASN A 44 0.15 -10.37 -7.43
CA ASN A 44 0.38 -8.95 -7.73
C ASN A 44 -0.44 -8.00 -6.83
N ASP A 45 -1.67 -8.36 -6.49
CA ASP A 45 -2.54 -7.53 -5.65
C ASP A 45 -2.04 -7.53 -4.20
N VAL A 46 -1.58 -8.68 -3.69
CA VAL A 46 -0.95 -8.78 -2.37
C VAL A 46 0.32 -7.93 -2.28
N ALA A 47 1.19 -8.00 -3.30
CA ALA A 47 2.42 -7.20 -3.33
C ALA A 47 2.12 -5.69 -3.41
N GLN A 48 1.08 -5.29 -4.13
CA GLN A 48 0.63 -3.90 -4.21
C GLN A 48 0.06 -3.41 -2.88
N ASP A 49 -0.78 -4.21 -2.23
CA ASP A 49 -1.34 -3.90 -0.92
C ASP A 49 -0.25 -3.77 0.14
N ALA A 50 0.72 -4.68 0.17
CA ALA A 50 1.87 -4.60 1.07
C ALA A 50 2.69 -3.32 0.85
N ALA A 51 2.94 -2.95 -0.41
CA ALA A 51 3.64 -1.71 -0.75
C ALA A 51 2.84 -0.46 -0.34
N ALA A 52 1.51 -0.50 -0.47
CA ALA A 52 0.64 0.59 -0.06
C ALA A 52 0.65 0.77 1.47
N CYS A 53 0.57 -0.32 2.23
CA CYS A 53 0.68 -0.33 3.69
C CYS A 53 2.04 0.19 4.19
N ALA A 54 3.14 -0.19 3.52
CA ALA A 54 4.46 0.36 3.81
C ALA A 54 4.51 1.88 3.57
N ALA A 55 3.91 2.36 2.48
CA ALA A 55 3.83 3.80 2.21
C ALA A 55 2.97 4.55 3.23
N VAL A 56 1.89 3.95 3.76
CA VAL A 56 1.12 4.51 4.88
C VAL A 56 1.98 4.61 6.15
N SER A 57 2.80 3.59 6.43
CA SER A 57 3.75 3.62 7.55
C SER A 57 4.77 4.76 7.44
N ASP A 58 5.24 5.07 6.23
CA ASP A 58 6.10 6.24 5.98
C ASP A 58 5.37 7.57 6.25
N VAL A 59 4.10 7.68 5.85
CA VAL A 59 3.26 8.86 6.16
C VAL A 59 3.09 9.03 7.68
N MET A 60 2.78 7.95 8.40
CA MET A 60 2.66 7.96 9.86
C MET A 60 3.99 8.34 10.52
N THR A 61 5.11 7.87 9.98
CA THR A 61 6.45 8.23 10.42
C THR A 61 6.70 9.74 10.30
N ILE A 62 6.33 10.37 9.18
CA ILE A 62 6.45 11.83 9.02
C ILE A 62 5.59 12.57 10.05
N VAL A 63 4.32 12.15 10.19
CA VAL A 63 3.35 12.81 11.09
C VAL A 63 3.78 12.69 12.56
N GLU A 64 4.27 11.52 12.99
CA GLU A 64 4.64 11.32 14.39
C GLU A 64 5.95 12.03 14.74
N ASN A 65 6.97 11.95 13.88
CA ASN A 65 8.23 12.63 14.14
C ASN A 65 8.08 14.17 14.12
N ALA A 66 7.26 14.73 13.24
CA ALA A 66 6.94 16.17 13.27
C ALA A 66 6.20 16.56 14.57
N GLY A 67 5.28 15.71 15.04
CA GLY A 67 4.61 15.90 16.32
C GLY A 67 5.56 15.85 17.52
N ILE A 68 6.47 14.88 17.55
CA ILE A 68 7.49 14.75 18.59
C ILE A 68 8.44 15.94 18.58
N ALA A 69 8.97 16.31 17.41
CA ALA A 69 9.91 17.42 17.28
C ALA A 69 9.30 18.74 17.77
N LEU A 70 8.01 18.99 17.50
CA LEU A 70 7.30 20.15 18.06
C LEU A 70 7.21 20.07 19.59
N ARG A 71 6.78 18.92 20.15
CA ARG A 71 6.64 18.73 21.62
C ARG A 71 7.98 18.87 22.36
N GLU A 72 9.09 18.49 21.71
CA GLU A 72 10.44 18.61 22.25
C GLU A 72 11.06 20.00 22.03
N GLY A 73 10.36 20.93 21.36
CA GLY A 73 10.86 22.27 21.07
C GLY A 73 11.96 22.33 20.01
N ARG A 74 12.12 21.27 19.21
CA ARG A 74 13.09 21.19 18.10
C ARG A 74 12.56 21.76 16.79
N MET A 75 11.25 21.97 16.69
CA MET A 75 10.54 22.38 15.49
C MET A 75 9.56 23.49 15.82
N ALA A 76 9.44 24.50 14.97
CA ALA A 76 8.42 25.54 15.11
C ALA A 76 7.05 25.01 14.66
N PRO A 77 5.92 25.56 15.15
CA PRO A 77 4.59 25.16 14.69
C PRO A 77 4.41 25.26 13.17
N GLN A 78 4.94 26.33 12.54
CA GLN A 78 4.85 26.48 11.07
C GLN A 78 5.62 25.38 10.33
N GLU A 79 6.76 24.96 10.87
CA GLU A 79 7.55 23.89 10.28
C GLU A 79 6.82 22.55 10.38
N GLN A 80 6.16 22.27 11.51
CA GLN A 80 5.29 21.08 11.64
C GLN A 80 4.18 21.08 10.58
N GLN A 81 3.53 22.22 10.35
CA GLN A 81 2.48 22.32 9.32
C GLN A 81 3.06 22.06 7.91
N GLY A 82 4.29 22.52 7.65
CA GLY A 82 5.02 22.16 6.43
C GLY A 82 5.22 20.65 6.27
N TRP A 83 5.65 19.96 7.34
CA TRP A 83 5.80 18.50 7.35
C TRP A 83 4.47 17.76 7.18
N TYR A 84 3.40 18.24 7.80
CA TYR A 84 2.06 17.70 7.62
C TYR A 84 1.56 17.87 6.18
N ALA A 85 1.83 19.01 5.52
CA ALA A 85 1.52 19.19 4.12
C ALA A 85 2.33 18.23 3.21
N VAL A 86 3.57 17.91 3.57
CA VAL A 86 4.35 16.86 2.87
C VAL A 86 3.70 15.49 3.06
N ALA A 87 3.27 15.17 4.28
CA ALA A 87 2.62 13.90 4.60
C ALA A 87 1.31 13.71 3.82
N THR A 88 0.44 14.73 3.73
CA THR A 88 -0.80 14.61 2.94
C THR A 88 -0.54 14.41 1.44
N ARG A 89 0.49 15.06 0.88
CA ARG A 89 0.91 14.80 -0.51
C ARG A 89 1.55 13.43 -0.71
N ALA A 90 2.20 12.88 0.30
CA ALA A 90 2.75 11.52 0.25
C ALA A 90 1.62 10.49 0.26
N LEU A 91 0.65 10.66 1.16
CA LEU A 91 -0.57 9.86 1.22
C LEU A 91 -1.36 9.90 -0.09
N ASP A 92 -1.55 11.08 -0.68
CA ASP A 92 -2.30 11.24 -1.93
C ASP A 92 -1.75 10.42 -3.10
N ARG A 93 -0.42 10.20 -3.10
CA ARG A 93 0.28 9.42 -4.14
C ARG A 93 0.14 7.91 -3.97
N ILE A 94 -0.33 7.42 -2.82
CA ILE A 94 -0.54 6.00 -2.60
C ILE A 94 -1.76 5.56 -3.42
N PRO A 95 -1.70 4.51 -4.27
CA PRO A 95 -2.87 4.04 -5.02
C PRO A 95 -4.04 3.67 -4.11
N SER A 96 -5.26 4.03 -4.51
CA SER A 96 -6.49 3.77 -3.74
C SER A 96 -7.71 3.48 -4.62
N SER A 97 -7.46 3.03 -5.86
CA SER A 97 -8.51 2.79 -6.86
C SER A 97 -8.91 1.32 -6.99
N GLY A 98 -8.38 0.43 -6.14
CA GLY A 98 -8.77 -0.97 -6.08
C GLY A 98 -10.00 -1.20 -5.21
N ASP A 99 -10.59 -2.39 -5.33
CA ASP A 99 -11.79 -2.78 -4.56
C ASP A 99 -11.46 -3.43 -3.20
N GLY A 100 -10.17 -3.53 -2.85
CA GLY A 100 -9.68 -4.17 -1.63
C GLY A 100 -9.76 -3.30 -0.39
N ALA A 101 -9.75 -3.94 0.79
CA ALA A 101 -9.81 -3.25 2.08
C ALA A 101 -8.65 -2.26 2.29
N VAL A 102 -7.46 -2.56 1.80
CA VAL A 102 -6.30 -1.65 1.82
C VAL A 102 -6.58 -0.40 0.97
N SER A 103 -7.04 -0.59 -0.28
CA SER A 103 -7.40 0.53 -1.16
C SER A 103 -8.50 1.41 -0.58
N GLN A 104 -9.54 0.81 0.02
CA GLN A 104 -10.62 1.56 0.68
C GLN A 104 -10.11 2.34 1.89
N GLY A 105 -9.34 1.70 2.79
CA GLY A 105 -8.81 2.40 3.96
C GLY A 105 -7.85 3.54 3.60
N ILE A 106 -7.09 3.43 2.51
CA ILE A 106 -6.28 4.53 1.98
C ILE A 106 -7.17 5.66 1.43
N ALA A 107 -8.26 5.33 0.75
CA ALA A 107 -9.22 6.33 0.30
C ALA A 107 -9.82 7.10 1.49
N ASP A 108 -10.20 6.39 2.56
CA ASP A 108 -10.73 6.98 3.79
C ASP A 108 -9.68 7.88 4.47
N LEU A 109 -8.41 7.48 4.49
CA LEU A 109 -7.32 8.35 4.98
C LEU A 109 -7.18 9.63 4.15
N LYS A 110 -7.26 9.54 2.82
CA LYS A 110 -7.15 10.70 1.92
C LYS A 110 -8.33 11.64 2.09
N GLU A 111 -9.52 11.11 2.35
CA GLU A 111 -10.71 11.91 2.68
C GLU A 111 -10.54 12.60 4.03
N ALA A 112 -10.04 11.88 5.04
CA ALA A 112 -9.81 12.42 6.38
C ALA A 112 -8.71 13.49 6.41
N ALA A 113 -7.66 13.38 5.58
CA ALA A 113 -6.61 14.38 5.48
C ALA A 113 -6.26 14.71 4.00
N PRO A 114 -7.03 15.60 3.37
CA PRO A 114 -6.84 15.95 1.96
C PRO A 114 -5.46 16.54 1.66
N ALA A 115 -4.98 16.26 0.45
CA ALA A 115 -3.69 16.74 -0.04
C ALA A 115 -3.62 18.27 -0.07
N VAL A 116 -2.53 18.81 0.50
CA VAL A 116 -2.22 20.24 0.37
C VAL A 116 -1.25 20.44 -0.79
N GLY A 117 -1.71 21.13 -1.84
CA GLY A 117 -0.92 21.44 -3.02
C GLY A 117 0.38 22.18 -2.69
N ALA A 118 1.47 21.85 -3.39
CA ALA A 118 2.75 22.54 -3.22
C ALA A 118 2.61 24.02 -3.63
N GLY A 119 3.23 24.91 -2.85
CA GLY A 119 3.18 26.36 -3.09
C GLY A 119 1.84 27.02 -2.78
N THR A 120 0.88 26.28 -2.21
CA THR A 120 -0.38 26.86 -1.71
C THR A 120 -0.20 27.41 -0.30
N ALA A 121 -1.04 28.39 0.06
CA ALA A 121 -1.13 28.90 1.43
C ALA A 121 -2.15 28.12 2.28
N ALA A 122 -2.61 26.95 1.80
CA ALA A 122 -3.53 26.12 2.55
C ALA A 122 -2.78 25.36 3.65
N GLU A 123 -3.37 25.34 4.84
CA GLU A 123 -2.87 24.54 5.97
C GLU A 123 -3.38 23.10 5.83
N PRO A 124 -2.59 22.09 6.21
CA PRO A 124 -3.08 20.71 6.26
C PRO A 124 -4.14 20.57 7.35
N VAL A 125 -5.21 19.86 7.04
CA VAL A 125 -6.33 19.60 7.95
C VAL A 125 -6.54 18.11 8.14
N GLY A 126 -7.17 17.74 9.25
CA GLY A 126 -7.65 16.38 9.49
C GLY A 126 -6.60 15.34 9.90
N ILE A 127 -5.30 15.60 9.73
CA ILE A 127 -4.24 14.80 10.35
C ILE A 127 -4.47 14.71 11.88
N ARG A 128 -4.44 13.49 12.43
CA ARG A 128 -4.72 13.16 13.84
C ARG A 128 -6.15 13.45 14.32
N SER A 129 -7.09 13.79 13.43
CA SER A 129 -8.52 13.82 13.77
C SER A 129 -9.05 12.41 14.09
N ASP A 130 -10.23 12.34 14.69
CA ASP A 130 -10.90 11.05 14.96
C ASP A 130 -11.06 10.25 13.67
N ALA A 131 -11.53 10.88 12.58
CA ALA A 131 -11.68 10.22 11.28
C ALA A 131 -10.34 9.67 10.73
N TRP A 132 -9.24 10.39 10.92
CA TRP A 132 -7.90 9.92 10.55
C TRP A 132 -7.47 8.69 11.37
N ASN A 133 -7.68 8.74 12.68
CA ASN A 133 -7.31 7.63 13.57
C ASN A 133 -8.19 6.40 13.33
N ASP A 134 -9.48 6.58 13.05
CA ASP A 134 -10.41 5.50 12.72
C ASP A 134 -10.03 4.82 11.40
N ALA A 135 -9.66 5.60 10.38
CA ALA A 135 -9.15 5.08 9.11
C ALA A 135 -7.83 4.30 9.28
N LEU A 136 -6.89 4.81 10.10
CA LEU A 136 -5.68 4.07 10.47
C LEU A 136 -5.99 2.75 11.20
N SER A 137 -6.93 2.78 12.14
CA SER A 137 -7.35 1.56 12.86
C SER A 137 -7.94 0.52 11.91
N THR A 138 -8.74 0.96 10.94
CA THR A 138 -9.38 0.08 9.95
C THR A 138 -8.35 -0.56 9.00
N LEU A 139 -7.23 0.12 8.73
CA LEU A 139 -6.15 -0.42 7.92
C LEU A 139 -5.25 -1.45 8.62
N SER A 140 -5.25 -1.50 9.96
CA SER A 140 -4.32 -2.33 10.72
C SER A 140 -4.42 -3.82 10.37
N GLU A 141 -5.63 -4.39 10.37
CA GLU A 141 -5.86 -5.81 10.06
C GLU A 141 -5.60 -6.14 8.57
N PRO A 142 -6.12 -5.37 7.58
CA PRO A 142 -5.77 -5.57 6.17
C PRO A 142 -4.27 -5.55 5.89
N CYS A 143 -3.54 -4.62 6.50
CA CYS A 143 -2.09 -4.51 6.34
C CYS A 143 -1.33 -5.67 7.01
N LEU A 144 -1.81 -6.15 8.15
CA LEU A 144 -1.27 -7.35 8.79
C LEU A 144 -1.49 -8.60 7.92
N ALA A 145 -2.64 -8.72 7.26
CA ALA A 145 -2.97 -9.87 6.41
C ALA A 145 -2.05 -10.03 5.18
N VAL A 146 -1.34 -8.96 4.79
CA VAL A 146 -0.36 -8.95 3.70
C VAL A 146 1.09 -8.81 4.20
N ASP A 147 1.33 -9.18 5.47
CA ASP A 147 2.65 -9.13 6.12
C ASP A 147 3.31 -7.73 6.11
N ALA A 148 2.51 -6.67 6.09
CA ALA A 148 2.94 -5.28 6.04
C ALA A 148 2.31 -4.46 7.17
N GLU A 149 2.37 -4.97 8.41
CA GLU A 149 1.83 -4.31 9.61
C GLU A 149 2.24 -2.83 9.66
N LEU A 150 1.27 -1.97 9.99
CA LEU A 150 1.51 -0.54 10.10
C LEU A 150 2.50 -0.24 11.23
N ALA A 151 3.59 0.44 10.89
CA ALA A 151 4.65 0.75 11.84
C ALA A 151 5.10 2.21 11.75
N ILE A 152 5.61 2.73 12.86
CA ILE A 152 6.19 4.08 12.93
C ILE A 152 7.68 3.95 13.24
N SER A 153 8.52 4.48 12.36
CA SER A 153 9.95 4.59 12.64
C SER A 153 10.23 5.88 13.41
N MET A 154 10.49 5.76 14.70
CA MET A 154 10.80 6.92 15.55
C MET A 154 12.27 7.32 15.42
N PHE A 155 12.54 8.62 15.26
CA PHE A 155 13.89 9.14 15.29
C PHE A 155 13.94 10.56 15.88
N THR A 156 15.10 10.91 16.43
CA THR A 156 15.38 12.27 16.92
C THR A 156 16.37 12.93 15.97
N GLY A 157 15.88 13.87 15.16
CA GLY A 157 16.66 14.61 14.16
C GLY A 157 15.78 15.59 13.40
N GLY A 158 16.38 16.60 12.77
CA GLY A 158 15.76 17.60 11.91
C GLY A 158 16.73 17.98 10.80
#